data_AF-A0A3M9ZQ84-F1
#
_entry.id   AF-A0A3M9ZQ84-F1
#
_cell.length_a   1.000
_cell.length_b   1.000
_cell.length_c   1.000
_cell.angle_alpha   90.00
_cell.angle_beta   90.00
_cell.angle_gamma   90.00
#
_symmetry.space_group_name_H-M   'P 1'
#
loop_
_entity.id
_entity.type
_entity.pdbx_description
1 polymer ?
#
loop_
_entity_poly.entity_id
_entity_poly.type
_entity_poly.pdbx_seq_one_letter_code
_entity_poly.pdbx_strand_id
1 'polypeptide(L)'
;MAGVDSATKAALDQSLQRAAGHLKDGQYMACLGVVADMARLSCLLGQKGRIFVCEILESAFLNMRRPSKARSDLQDDAEKPTRSKLAQRIDDVLLAIRDDDDSKTIVSLEQIRFVTTDLQYETWSANPVILEEPL
;
A
#
# COMPACT_ATOMS: atom_id res chain seq x y z
N MET A 1 -32.06 10.33 0.30
CA MET A 1 -30.72 9.92 -0.19
C MET A 1 -29.58 10.54 0.61
N ALA A 2 -29.67 11.79 1.08
CA ALA A 2 -28.61 12.46 1.86
C ALA A 2 -28.10 11.74 3.13
N GLY A 3 -28.89 10.87 3.76
CA GLY A 3 -28.47 10.11 4.96
C GLY A 3 -27.54 8.92 4.67
N VAL A 4 -27.57 8.37 3.45
CA VAL A 4 -26.73 7.21 3.07
C VAL A 4 -25.29 7.66 2.80
N ASP A 5 -25.12 8.84 2.21
CA ASP A 5 -23.80 9.39 1.90
C ASP A 5 -23.03 9.78 3.18
N SER A 6 -23.74 10.29 4.19
CA SER A 6 -23.13 10.64 5.49
C SER A 6 -22.63 9.42 6.26
N ALA A 7 -23.42 8.34 6.31
CA ALA A 7 -23.00 7.10 6.97
C ALA A 7 -21.84 6.42 6.24
N THR A 8 -21.87 6.43 4.89
CA THR A 8 -20.80 5.85 4.06
C THR A 8 -19.49 6.63 4.21
N LYS A 9 -19.55 7.96 4.28
CA LYS A 9 -18.37 8.80 4.55
C LYS A 9 -17.78 8.52 5.93
N ALA A 10 -18.62 8.42 6.97
CA ALA A 10 -18.15 8.07 8.32
C ALA A 10 -17.48 6.68 8.37
N ALA A 11 -18.01 5.70 7.64
CA ALA A 11 -17.40 4.37 7.52
C ALA A 11 -16.06 4.40 6.77
N LEU A 12 -15.92 5.28 5.78
CA LEU A 12 -14.65 5.48 5.07
C LEU A 12 -13.59 6.09 6.01
N ASP A 13 -13.97 7.12 6.78
CA ASP A 13 -13.08 7.74 7.77
C ASP A 13 -12.61 6.74 8.84
N GLN A 14 -13.51 5.88 9.32
CA GLN A 14 -13.15 4.79 10.23
C GLN A 14 -12.19 3.78 9.59
N SER A 15 -12.39 3.46 8.31
CA SER A 15 -11.50 2.56 7.58
C SER A 15 -10.12 3.17 7.39
N LEU A 16 -10.01 4.46 7.09
CA LEU A 16 -8.72 5.18 7.04
C LEU A 16 -7.98 5.11 8.38
N GLN A 17 -8.68 5.33 9.50
CA GLN A 17 -8.09 5.24 10.84
C GLN A 17 -7.62 3.82 11.16
N ARG A 18 -8.43 2.79 10.83
CA ARG A 18 -8.04 1.38 11.02
C ARG A 18 -6.82 1.01 10.18
N ALA A 19 -6.78 1.42 8.92
CA ALA A 19 -5.64 1.17 8.04
C ALA A 19 -4.35 1.80 8.60
N ALA A 20 -4.41 3.05 9.08
CA ALA A 20 -3.27 3.71 9.70
C ALA A 20 -2.81 3.03 11.01
N GLY A 21 -3.75 2.54 11.83
CA GLY A 21 -3.45 1.75 13.02
C GLY A 21 -2.73 0.46 12.70
N HIS A 22 -3.31 -0.36 11.82
CA HIS A 22 -2.70 -1.63 11.39
C HIS A 22 -1.34 -1.44 10.72
N LEU A 23 -1.16 -0.35 9.95
CA LEU A 23 0.12 -0.01 9.32
C LEU A 23 1.21 0.22 10.37
N LYS A 24 0.91 1.00 11.43
CA LYS A 24 1.84 1.27 12.53
C LYS A 24 2.22 0.00 13.29
N ASP A 25 1.28 -0.93 13.41
CA ASP A 25 1.50 -2.23 14.06
C ASP A 25 2.18 -3.26 13.12
N GLY A 26 2.48 -2.90 11.87
CA GLY A 26 3.07 -3.81 10.87
C GLY A 26 2.13 -4.91 10.39
N GLN A 27 0.82 -4.75 10.58
CA GLN A 27 -0.22 -5.72 10.25
C GLN A 27 -0.71 -5.57 8.81
N TYR A 28 0.20 -5.71 7.83
CA TYR A 28 -0.09 -5.42 6.41
C TYR A 28 -1.24 -6.23 5.81
N MET A 29 -1.46 -7.47 6.28
CA MET A 29 -2.60 -8.28 5.83
C MET A 29 -3.94 -7.77 6.38
N ALA A 30 -3.95 -7.16 7.56
CA ALA A 30 -5.14 -6.50 8.08
C ALA A 30 -5.41 -5.20 7.29
N CYS A 31 -4.36 -4.44 6.95
CA CYS A 31 -4.49 -3.28 6.07
C CYS A 31 -5.10 -3.63 4.71
N LEU A 32 -4.69 -4.76 4.11
CA LEU A 32 -5.23 -5.22 2.82
C LEU A 32 -6.76 -5.36 2.87
N GLY A 33 -7.30 -5.99 3.92
CA GLY A 33 -8.75 -6.14 4.09
C GLY A 33 -9.46 -4.79 4.27
N VAL A 34 -8.85 -3.87 5.03
CA VAL A 34 -9.43 -2.53 5.26
C VAL A 34 -9.41 -1.68 3.99
N VAL A 35 -8.37 -1.76 3.17
CA VAL A 35 -8.30 -1.01 1.91
C VAL A 35 -9.30 -1.55 0.88
N ALA A 36 -9.56 -2.85 0.85
CA ALA A 36 -10.63 -3.41 0.03
C ALA A 36 -12.02 -2.86 0.44
N ASP A 37 -12.26 -2.72 1.75
CA ASP A 37 -13.46 -2.04 2.26
C ASP A 37 -13.50 -0.56 1.83
N MET A 38 -12.37 0.15 1.87
CA MET A 38 -12.26 1.55 1.42
C MET A 38 -12.58 1.69 -0.08
N ALA A 39 -12.13 0.77 -0.93
CA ALA A 39 -12.45 0.76 -2.35
C ALA A 39 -13.96 0.61 -2.58
N ARG A 40 -14.61 -0.31 -1.83
CA ARG A 40 -16.06 -0.49 -1.87
C ARG A 40 -16.81 0.77 -1.41
N LEU A 41 -16.39 1.39 -0.32
CA LEU A 41 -17.01 2.63 0.19
C LEU A 41 -16.82 3.80 -0.79
N SER A 42 -15.64 3.91 -1.40
CA SER A 42 -15.36 4.90 -2.45
C SER A 42 -16.25 4.70 -3.68
N CYS A 43 -16.53 3.45 -4.04
CA CYS A 43 -17.48 3.12 -5.12
C CYS A 43 -18.91 3.60 -4.78
N LEU A 44 -19.38 3.36 -3.56
CA LEU A 44 -20.70 3.83 -3.11
C LEU A 44 -20.81 5.37 -3.09
N LEU A 45 -19.69 6.07 -2.83
CA LEU A 45 -19.60 7.54 -2.86
C LEU A 45 -19.34 8.11 -4.27
N GLY A 46 -19.20 7.26 -5.30
CA GLY A 46 -18.90 7.71 -6.67
C GLY A 46 -17.47 8.25 -6.87
N GLN A 47 -16.55 7.99 -5.93
CA GLN A 47 -15.18 8.51 -5.92
C GLN A 47 -14.23 7.60 -6.72
N LYS A 48 -14.35 7.59 -8.06
CA LYS A 48 -13.57 6.71 -8.93
C LYS A 48 -12.05 6.81 -8.72
N GLY A 49 -11.51 8.02 -8.53
CA GLY A 49 -10.09 8.22 -8.27
C GLY A 49 -9.61 7.53 -6.98
N ARG A 50 -10.45 7.50 -5.93
CA ARG A 50 -10.14 6.84 -4.66
C ARG A 50 -10.11 5.31 -4.77
N ILE A 51 -10.87 4.73 -5.71
CA ILE A 51 -10.81 3.28 -6.00
C ILE A 51 -9.42 2.91 -6.50
N PHE A 52 -8.89 3.63 -7.49
CA PHE A 52 -7.54 3.40 -8.01
C PHE A 52 -6.46 3.58 -6.95
N VAL A 53 -6.62 4.58 -6.07
CA VAL A 53 -5.71 4.78 -4.94
C VAL A 53 -5.70 3.53 -4.03
N CYS A 54 -6.88 2.96 -3.75
CA CYS A 54 -6.99 1.73 -2.94
C CYS A 54 -6.29 0.54 -3.62
N GLU A 55 -6.45 0.34 -4.93
CA GLU A 55 -5.77 -0.75 -5.66
C GLU A 55 -4.23 -0.66 -5.58
N ILE A 56 -3.69 0.56 -5.65
CA ILE A 56 -2.25 0.79 -5.47
C ILE A 56 -1.81 0.45 -4.05
N LEU A 57 -2.59 0.85 -3.05
CA LEU A 57 -2.31 0.52 -1.65
C LEU A 57 -2.35 -0.99 -1.41
N GLU A 58 -3.33 -1.71 -1.96
CA GLU A 58 -3.38 -3.18 -1.88
C GLU A 58 -2.11 -3.82 -2.44
N SER A 59 -1.67 -3.37 -3.61
CA SER A 59 -0.43 -3.83 -4.24
C SER A 59 0.79 -3.53 -3.36
N ALA A 60 0.84 -2.37 -2.73
CA ALA A 60 1.92 -2.01 -1.81
C ALA A 60 1.93 -2.91 -0.56
N PHE A 61 0.77 -3.19 0.04
CA PHE A 61 0.66 -4.11 1.17
C PHE A 61 1.07 -5.55 0.81
N LEU A 62 0.74 -6.00 -0.39
CA LEU A 62 1.19 -7.30 -0.89
C LEU A 62 2.71 -7.36 -1.06
N ASN A 63 3.35 -6.30 -1.53
CA ASN A 63 4.83 -6.22 -1.61
C ASN A 63 5.51 -6.16 -0.24
N MET A 64 4.82 -5.65 0.80
CA MET A 64 5.33 -5.67 2.18
C MET A 64 5.15 -7.03 2.86
N ARG A 65 4.43 -7.98 2.24
CA ARG A 65 4.31 -9.34 2.77
C ARG A 65 5.68 -10.01 2.75
N ARG A 66 6.16 -10.42 3.93
CA ARG A 66 7.37 -11.23 4.03
C ARG A 66 7.17 -12.54 3.27
N PRO A 67 8.09 -12.94 2.37
CA PRO A 67 8.06 -14.28 1.81
C PRO A 67 8.27 -15.27 2.95
N SER A 68 7.23 -16.05 3.27
CA SER A 68 7.39 -17.16 4.21
C SER A 68 8.15 -18.27 3.49
N LYS A 69 9.36 -18.55 3.98
CA LYS A 69 10.29 -19.63 3.59
C LYS A 69 11.32 -19.24 2.53
N ALA A 70 12.60 -19.38 2.94
CA ALA A 70 13.81 -19.45 2.11
C ALA A 70 14.56 -18.15 1.71
N ARG A 71 14.24 -16.97 2.26
CA ARG A 71 15.18 -15.82 2.19
C ARG A 71 16.13 -15.85 3.39
N SER A 72 17.43 -15.69 3.15
CA SER A 72 18.45 -15.63 4.19
C SER A 72 18.28 -14.38 5.06
N ASP A 73 18.70 -14.44 6.32
CA ASP A 73 18.60 -13.30 7.27
C ASP A 73 19.27 -12.02 6.72
N LEU A 74 20.31 -12.17 5.89
CA LEU A 74 21.01 -11.07 5.22
C LEU A 74 20.14 -10.29 4.22
N GLN A 75 19.19 -10.97 3.57
CA GLN A 75 18.29 -10.35 2.59
C GLN A 75 17.17 -9.57 3.29
N ASP A 76 16.73 -10.03 4.47
CA ASP A 76 15.69 -9.35 5.25
C ASP A 76 16.23 -8.05 5.90
N ASP A 77 17.52 -8.00 6.27
CA ASP A 77 18.18 -6.79 6.76
C ASP A 77 18.38 -5.72 5.67
N ALA A 78 18.66 -6.13 4.43
CA ALA A 78 18.80 -5.23 3.30
C ALA A 78 17.46 -4.60 2.86
N GLU A 79 16.36 -5.36 2.94
CA GLU A 79 15.02 -4.90 2.50
C GLU A 79 14.28 -4.06 3.56
N LYS A 80 14.72 -4.12 4.82
CA LYS A 80 14.06 -3.45 5.96
C LYS A 80 13.97 -1.92 5.81
N PRO A 81 15.01 -1.19 5.39
CA PRO A 81 14.93 0.25 5.16
C PRO A 81 13.92 0.61 4.06
N THR A 82 13.89 -0.17 2.99
CA THR A 82 13.02 0.07 1.83
C THR A 82 11.56 -0.21 2.18
N ARG A 83 11.26 -1.28 2.93
CA ARG A 83 9.92 -1.54 3.49
C ARG A 83 9.48 -0.45 4.48
N SER A 84 10.39 0.07 5.30
CA SER A 84 10.09 1.18 6.21
C SER A 84 9.74 2.47 5.45
N LYS A 85 10.45 2.77 4.35
CA LYS A 85 10.12 3.89 3.46
C LYS A 85 8.74 3.68 2.82
N LEU A 86 8.45 2.47 2.36
CA LEU A 86 7.15 2.14 1.75
C LEU A 86 6.01 2.34 2.75
N ALA A 87 6.17 1.87 3.99
CA ALA A 87 5.20 2.09 5.06
C ALA A 87 4.96 3.59 5.31
N GLN A 88 6.01 4.40 5.36
CA GLN A 88 5.86 5.85 5.50
C GLN A 88 5.07 6.47 4.34
N ARG A 89 5.35 6.07 3.09
CA ARG A 89 4.63 6.59 1.92
C ARG A 89 3.16 6.19 1.90
N ILE A 90 2.85 5.00 2.38
CA ILE A 90 1.46 4.56 2.55
C ILE A 90 0.75 5.43 3.61
N ASP A 91 1.40 5.72 4.75
CA ASP A 91 0.84 6.61 5.77
C ASP A 91 0.57 8.02 5.19
N ASP A 92 1.51 8.55 4.40
CA ASP A 92 1.37 9.83 3.71
C ASP A 92 0.13 9.85 2.77
N VAL A 93 -0.15 8.74 2.06
CA VAL A 93 -1.36 8.60 1.23
C VAL A 93 -2.62 8.56 2.10
N LEU A 94 -2.65 7.75 3.17
CA LEU A 94 -3.82 7.64 4.05
C LEU A 94 -4.18 8.98 4.69
N LEU A 95 -3.17 9.75 5.10
CA LEU A 95 -3.34 11.11 5.61
C LEU A 95 -3.89 12.05 4.53
N ALA A 96 -3.33 12.02 3.32
CA ALA A 96 -3.78 12.87 2.21
C ALA A 96 -5.24 12.57 1.80
N ILE A 97 -5.66 11.30 1.80
CA ILE A 97 -7.07 10.93 1.55
C ILE A 97 -7.97 11.52 2.63
N ARG A 98 -7.58 11.40 3.90
CA ARG A 98 -8.37 11.90 5.04
C ARG A 98 -8.53 13.42 4.99
N ASP A 99 -7.48 14.13 4.58
CA ASP A 99 -7.47 15.58 4.48
C ASP A 99 -8.09 16.09 3.15
N ASP A 100 -8.60 15.17 2.32
CA ASP A 100 -9.18 15.40 0.98
C ASP A 100 -8.24 16.17 0.04
N ASP A 101 -6.94 15.92 0.16
CA ASP A 101 -5.88 16.58 -0.60
C ASP A 101 -5.42 15.67 -1.76
N ASP A 102 -6.08 15.83 -2.91
CA ASP A 102 -5.77 15.05 -4.11
C ASP A 102 -4.36 15.31 -4.65
N SER A 103 -3.82 16.52 -4.45
CA SER A 103 -2.47 16.86 -4.90
C SER A 103 -1.43 16.09 -4.10
N LYS A 104 -1.57 16.07 -2.76
CA LYS A 104 -0.71 15.24 -1.90
C LYS A 104 -0.92 13.75 -2.16
N THR A 105 -2.15 13.33 -2.44
CA THR A 105 -2.45 11.92 -2.76
C THR A 105 -1.62 11.48 -3.98
N ILE A 106 -1.61 12.25 -5.07
CA ILE A 106 -0.85 11.94 -6.28
C ILE A 106 0.66 11.91 -6.00
N VAL A 107 1.19 12.94 -5.33
CA VAL A 107 2.62 13.02 -5.01
C VAL A 107 3.06 11.82 -4.16
N SER A 108 2.28 11.43 -3.15
CA SER A 108 2.60 10.27 -2.31
C SER A 108 2.51 8.94 -3.08
N LEU A 109 1.56 8.80 -4.02
CA LEU A 109 1.49 7.62 -4.89
C LEU A 109 2.69 7.50 -5.83
N GLU A 110 3.18 8.61 -6.39
CA GLU A 110 4.42 8.61 -7.18
C GLU A 110 5.61 8.13 -6.35
N GLN A 111 5.70 8.54 -5.08
CA GLN A 111 6.74 8.07 -4.17
C GLN A 111 6.62 6.57 -3.87
N ILE A 112 5.39 6.04 -3.70
CA ILE A 112 5.17 4.59 -3.57
C ILE A 112 5.74 3.85 -4.79
N ARG A 113 5.45 4.34 -6.01
CA ARG A 113 5.96 3.71 -7.25
C ARG A 113 7.48 3.60 -7.25
N PHE A 114 8.21 4.67 -6.89
CA PHE A 114 9.67 4.63 -6.84
C PHE A 114 10.17 3.59 -5.84
N VAL A 115 9.64 3.61 -4.61
CA VAL A 115 10.07 2.66 -3.56
C VAL A 115 9.75 1.21 -3.93
N THR A 116 8.59 0.93 -4.55
CA THR A 116 8.26 -0.42 -5.01
C THR A 116 9.16 -0.88 -6.16
N THR A 117 9.59 0.04 -7.03
CA THR A 117 10.53 -0.27 -8.11
C THR A 117 11.91 -0.60 -7.55
N ASP A 118 12.37 0.15 -6.55
CA ASP A 118 13.63 -0.13 -5.84
C ASP A 118 13.58 -1.51 -5.17
N LEU A 119 12.48 -1.87 -4.49
CA LEU A 119 12.28 -3.21 -3.91
C LEU A 119 12.36 -4.34 -4.95
N GLN A 120 11.79 -4.11 -6.12
CA GLN A 120 11.82 -5.07 -7.23
C GLN A 120 13.24 -5.21 -7.79
N TYR A 121 13.96 -4.10 -7.94
CA TYR A 121 15.35 -4.08 -8.40
C TYR A 121 16.30 -4.77 -7.40
N GLU A 122 16.17 -4.48 -6.10
CA GLU A 122 16.92 -5.17 -5.03
C GLU A 122 16.63 -6.67 -5.04
N THR A 123 15.38 -7.06 -5.21
CA THR A 123 14.99 -8.48 -5.33
C THR A 123 15.62 -9.16 -6.53
N TRP A 124 15.63 -8.52 -7.70
CA TRP A 124 16.22 -9.06 -8.93
C TRP A 124 17.74 -9.14 -8.86
N SER A 125 18.41 -8.12 -8.34
CA SER A 125 19.87 -8.11 -8.20
C SER A 125 20.39 -9.13 -7.20
N ALA A 126 19.60 -9.43 -6.16
CA ALA A 126 19.95 -10.46 -5.18
C ALA A 126 19.63 -11.90 -5.64
N ASN A 127 18.76 -12.08 -6.64
CA ASN A 127 18.44 -13.36 -7.26
C ASN A 127 18.54 -13.24 -8.80
N PRO A 128 19.76 -13.08 -9.35
CA PRO A 128 19.93 -12.96 -10.78
C PRO A 128 19.40 -14.24 -11.46
N VAL A 129 18.48 -14.07 -12.41
CA VAL A 129 18.08 -15.17 -13.29
C VAL A 129 19.30 -15.51 -14.14
N ILE A 130 19.98 -16.60 -13.81
CA ILE A 130 21.01 -17.18 -14.69
C ILE A 130 20.24 -17.72 -15.90
N LEU A 131 20.26 -16.97 -16.99
CA LEU A 131 19.90 -17.52 -18.29
C LEU A 131 21.01 -18.52 -18.63
N GLU A 132 20.75 -19.81 -18.44
CA GLU A 132 21.61 -20.84 -19.01
C GLU A 132 21.62 -20.61 -20.53
N GLU A 133 22.77 -20.21 -21.08
CA GLU A 133 22.95 -20.15 -22.53
C GLU A 133 22.64 -21.53 -23.11
N PRO A 134 21.78 -21.64 -24.14
CA PRO A 134 21.60 -22.90 -24.82
C PRO A 134 22.92 -23.26 -25.52
N LEU A 135 23.47 -24.42 -25.14
CA LEU A 135 24.63 -25.08 -25.76
C LEU A 135 24.44 -25.32 -27.26
#